data_AF-A0A933H2Z4-F1
#
_entry.id   AF-A0A933H2Z4-F1
#
_cell.length_a   1.000
_cell.length_b   1.000
_cell.length_c   1.000
_cell.angle_alpha   90.00
_cell.angle_beta   90.00
_cell.angle_gamma   90.00
#
_symmetry.space_group_name_H-M   'P 1'
#
loop_
_entity.id
_entity.type
_entity.pdbx_description
1 polymer ?
#
loop_
_entity_poly.entity_id
_entity_poly.type
_entity_poly.pdbx_seq_one_letter_code
_entity_poly.pdbx_strand_id
1 'polypeptide(L)'
;MKTCRRSAVLGLLLAALAATALAQEASFQERRNELRRKFREARSPEEKRAIVAEMKRLELAPAAAPEPRRHVVVSGDTLSAIAGAHGVSLAELIAANPQIKNPNLIRPGDVIVIPGQGAAEPEPEPDTPPGEIDPPPSDPPSDSSEPADPAGSIGPRAAGALEWSADQMPGGGGTGVNSNNGRSVAEDNHAWDSWCLAFVSTAYGREVEELRAPDAITSYEKFLDAGKIVDSRTEIPPGAPVFFEAGASNRWYGHVAIFTGEYTDDGDPIIRTSGWTSWPGIHEIPLSELEAKVGAYTGYGVVSED
;
A
#
# COMPACT_ATOMS: atom_id res chain seq x y z
N MET A 1 18.79 -52.09 0.79
CA MET A 1 19.53 -51.04 0.03
C MET A 1 18.65 -50.19 -0.91
N LYS A 2 17.34 -49.99 -0.64
CA LYS A 2 16.44 -49.18 -1.52
C LYS A 2 16.09 -47.79 -0.98
N THR A 3 16.48 -47.47 0.25
CA THR A 3 16.13 -46.23 0.96
C THR A 3 17.10 -45.06 0.71
N CYS A 4 18.32 -45.31 0.22
CA CYS A 4 19.34 -44.25 0.09
C CYS A 4 19.25 -43.42 -1.21
N ARG A 5 18.67 -43.97 -2.29
CA ARG A 5 18.58 -43.27 -3.61
C ARG A 5 17.40 -42.30 -3.73
N ARG A 6 16.37 -42.41 -2.89
CA ARG A 6 15.18 -41.55 -2.97
C ARG A 6 15.40 -40.18 -2.32
N SER A 7 16.19 -40.08 -1.24
CA SER A 7 16.53 -38.80 -0.60
C SER A 7 17.44 -37.91 -1.45
N ALA A 8 18.41 -38.49 -2.18
CA ALA A 8 19.33 -37.71 -3.01
C ALA A 8 18.62 -37.05 -4.22
N VAL A 9 17.65 -37.74 -4.83
CA VAL A 9 16.88 -37.22 -5.96
C VAL A 9 15.92 -36.12 -5.53
N LEU A 10 15.29 -36.25 -4.36
CA LEU A 10 14.40 -35.23 -3.81
C LEU A 10 15.15 -33.95 -3.39
N GLY A 11 16.35 -34.09 -2.83
CA GLY A 11 17.22 -32.95 -2.49
C GLY A 11 17.71 -32.15 -3.70
N LEU A 12 18.07 -32.83 -4.80
CA LEU A 12 18.46 -32.19 -6.07
C LEU A 12 17.28 -31.47 -6.75
N LEU A 13 16.07 -32.03 -6.66
CA LEU A 13 14.85 -31.41 -7.20
C LEU A 13 14.45 -30.14 -6.42
N LEU A 14 14.52 -30.17 -5.09
CA LEU A 14 14.25 -29.00 -4.25
C LEU A 14 15.29 -27.88 -4.47
N ALA A 15 16.57 -28.23 -4.59
CA ALA A 15 17.62 -27.27 -4.90
C ALA A 15 17.46 -26.64 -6.30
N ALA A 16 17.03 -27.42 -7.30
CA ALA A 16 16.77 -26.91 -8.65
C ALA A 16 15.58 -25.94 -8.69
N LEU A 17 14.50 -26.24 -7.97
CA LEU A 17 13.33 -25.37 -7.83
C LEU A 17 13.66 -24.05 -7.11
N ALA A 18 14.45 -24.11 -6.03
CA ALA A 18 14.91 -22.91 -5.33
C ALA A 18 15.81 -22.02 -6.21
N ALA A 19 16.71 -22.64 -6.99
CA ALA A 19 17.58 -21.91 -7.92
C ALA A 19 16.80 -21.25 -9.07
N THR A 20 15.71 -21.88 -9.56
CA THR A 20 14.85 -21.27 -10.58
C THR A 20 14.03 -20.11 -10.02
N ALA A 21 13.51 -20.22 -8.80
CA ALA A 21 12.79 -19.13 -8.14
C ALA A 21 13.68 -17.89 -7.93
N LEU A 22 14.92 -18.08 -7.48
CA LEU A 22 15.89 -16.98 -7.30
C LEU A 22 16.29 -16.33 -8.64
N ALA A 23 16.47 -17.12 -9.70
CA ALA A 23 16.74 -16.59 -11.04
C ALA A 23 15.55 -15.81 -11.62
N GLN A 24 14.32 -16.25 -11.32
CA GLN A 24 13.10 -15.59 -11.76
C GLN A 24 12.90 -14.26 -11.02
N GLU A 25 13.18 -14.22 -9.71
CA GLU A 25 13.21 -13.00 -8.90
C GLU A 25 14.28 -12.01 -9.40
N ALA A 26 15.49 -12.48 -9.69
CA ALA A 26 16.55 -11.64 -10.25
C ALA A 26 16.15 -11.01 -11.60
N SER A 27 15.51 -11.79 -12.49
CA SER A 27 15.02 -11.29 -13.77
C SER A 27 13.89 -10.26 -13.62
N PHE A 28 13.12 -10.38 -12.54
CA PHE A 28 12.04 -9.46 -12.20
C PHE A 28 12.59 -8.13 -11.71
N GLN A 29 13.59 -8.19 -10.83
CA GLN A 29 14.33 -7.03 -10.35
C GLN A 29 14.99 -6.25 -11.49
N GLU A 30 15.61 -6.94 -12.45
CA GLU A 30 16.22 -6.31 -13.62
C GLU A 30 15.18 -5.59 -14.50
N ARG A 31 14.07 -6.26 -14.84
CA ARG A 31 12.98 -5.64 -15.61
C ARG A 31 12.38 -4.42 -14.89
N ARG A 32 12.22 -4.50 -13.56
CA ARG A 32 11.75 -3.38 -12.73
C ARG A 32 12.72 -2.20 -12.74
N ASN A 33 14.01 -2.46 -12.58
CA ASN A 33 15.04 -1.42 -12.63
C ASN A 33 15.13 -0.77 -14.03
N GLU A 34 14.91 -1.54 -15.09
CA GLU A 34 14.85 -1.02 -16.45
C GLU A 34 13.64 -0.10 -16.67
N LEU A 35 12.44 -0.51 -16.22
CA LEU A 35 11.24 0.31 -16.33
C LEU A 35 11.37 1.62 -15.54
N ARG A 36 12.00 1.60 -14.36
CA ARG A 36 12.32 2.81 -13.59
C ARG A 36 13.25 3.76 -14.34
N ARG A 37 14.30 3.21 -14.95
CA ARG A 37 15.22 3.99 -15.77
C ARG A 37 14.47 4.66 -16.93
N LYS A 38 13.60 3.90 -17.62
CA LYS A 38 12.74 4.42 -18.69
C LYS A 38 11.79 5.51 -18.18
N PHE A 39 11.19 5.35 -17.00
CA PHE A 39 10.28 6.34 -16.41
C PHE A 39 10.99 7.68 -16.17
N ARG A 40 12.21 7.64 -15.63
CA ARG A 40 13.06 8.83 -15.43
C ARG A 40 13.46 9.51 -16.73
N GLU A 41 13.73 8.72 -17.77
CA GLU A 41 14.16 9.23 -19.08
C GLU A 41 13.00 9.70 -19.97
N ALA A 42 11.76 9.32 -19.63
CA ALA A 42 10.57 9.64 -20.40
C ALA A 42 10.30 11.15 -20.41
N ARG A 43 10.11 11.69 -21.62
CA ARG A 43 9.97 13.14 -21.84
C ARG A 43 8.52 13.56 -22.04
N SER A 44 7.63 12.61 -22.26
CA SER A 44 6.20 12.86 -22.44
C SER A 44 5.34 12.17 -21.37
N PRO A 45 4.17 12.74 -21.03
CA PRO A 45 3.21 12.09 -20.14
C PRO A 45 2.71 10.73 -20.64
N GLU A 46 2.58 10.55 -21.95
CA GLU A 46 2.09 9.29 -22.55
C GLU A 46 3.10 8.15 -22.37
N GLU A 47 4.40 8.42 -22.55
CA GLU A 47 5.47 7.46 -22.25
C GLU A 47 5.46 7.06 -20.78
N LYS A 48 5.34 8.04 -19.87
CA LYS A 48 5.26 7.78 -18.43
C LYS A 48 4.07 6.87 -18.09
N ARG A 49 2.89 7.14 -18.65
CA ARG A 49 1.68 6.31 -18.47
C ARG A 49 1.87 4.88 -18.97
N ALA A 50 2.48 4.71 -20.14
CA ALA A 50 2.75 3.38 -20.70
C ALA A 50 3.70 2.57 -19.80
N ILE A 51 4.75 3.23 -19.28
CA ILE A 51 5.73 2.61 -18.39
C ILE A 51 5.09 2.22 -17.05
N VAL A 52 4.25 3.08 -16.47
CA VAL A 52 3.49 2.75 -15.25
C VAL A 52 2.56 1.56 -15.47
N ALA A 53 1.87 1.51 -16.61
CA ALA A 53 1.03 0.37 -16.96
C ALA A 53 1.84 -0.94 -17.12
N GLU A 54 3.05 -0.86 -17.67
CA GLU A 54 3.96 -2.01 -17.81
C GLU A 54 4.53 -2.44 -16.46
N MET A 55 4.91 -1.50 -15.58
CA MET A 55 5.31 -1.78 -14.19
C MET A 55 4.19 -2.49 -13.42
N LYS A 56 2.95 -2.00 -13.56
CA LYS A 56 1.76 -2.62 -12.96
C LYS A 56 1.55 -4.04 -13.48
N ARG A 57 1.66 -4.27 -14.79
CA ARG A 57 1.56 -5.63 -15.37
C ARG A 57 2.67 -6.57 -14.92
N LEU A 58 3.89 -6.07 -14.77
CA LEU A 58 5.01 -6.87 -14.27
C LEU A 58 4.70 -7.34 -12.84
N GLU A 59 4.23 -6.47 -11.94
CA GLU A 59 3.88 -6.85 -10.55
C GLU A 59 2.57 -7.60 -10.38
N LEU A 60 1.63 -7.51 -11.32
CA LEU A 60 0.45 -8.39 -11.39
C LEU A 60 0.70 -9.68 -12.20
N ALA A 61 1.89 -9.86 -12.79
CA ALA A 61 2.23 -11.09 -13.47
C ALA A 61 2.33 -12.22 -12.42
N PRO A 62 1.62 -13.34 -12.59
CA PRO A 62 1.70 -14.42 -11.63
C PRO A 62 3.13 -14.97 -11.64
N ALA A 63 3.89 -14.72 -10.56
CA ALA A 63 5.00 -15.57 -10.19
C ALA A 63 4.44 -16.99 -10.13
N ALA A 64 5.11 -17.96 -10.77
CA ALA A 64 4.60 -19.32 -10.99
C ALA A 64 3.83 -19.83 -9.77
N ALA A 65 2.50 -19.84 -9.88
CA ALA A 65 1.64 -20.27 -8.79
C ALA A 65 1.95 -21.75 -8.49
N PRO A 66 2.08 -22.17 -7.23
CA PRO A 66 2.07 -23.60 -6.94
C PRO A 66 0.77 -24.17 -7.51
N GLU A 67 0.86 -25.32 -8.19
CA GLU A 67 -0.30 -26.09 -8.65
C GLU A 67 -1.38 -26.08 -7.55
N PRO A 68 -2.66 -25.82 -7.89
CA PRO A 68 -3.72 -25.72 -6.89
C PRO A 68 -3.73 -26.98 -6.02
N ARG A 69 -3.39 -26.84 -4.75
CA ARG A 69 -3.45 -27.96 -3.79
C ARG A 69 -4.91 -28.36 -3.64
N ARG A 70 -5.21 -29.66 -3.69
CA ARG A 70 -6.59 -30.17 -3.59
C ARG A 70 -6.78 -30.94 -2.29
N HIS A 71 -7.79 -30.61 -1.51
CA HIS A 71 -8.21 -31.32 -0.29
C HIS A 71 -9.49 -32.10 -0.57
N VAL A 72 -9.51 -33.39 -0.19
CA VAL A 72 -10.72 -34.22 -0.30
C VAL A 72 -11.41 -34.23 1.07
N VAL A 73 -12.63 -33.70 1.12
CA VAL A 73 -13.43 -33.57 2.35
C VAL A 73 -13.67 -34.95 2.96
N VAL A 74 -13.45 -35.07 4.27
CA VAL A 74 -13.81 -36.26 5.06
C VAL A 74 -14.90 -35.93 6.09
N SER A 75 -15.46 -36.96 6.72
CA SER A 75 -16.51 -36.76 7.73
C SER A 75 -15.98 -35.95 8.91
N GLY A 76 -16.62 -34.82 9.19
CA GLY A 76 -16.22 -33.89 10.26
C GLY A 76 -15.48 -32.65 9.76
N ASP A 77 -15.11 -32.58 8.48
CA ASP A 77 -14.51 -31.39 7.89
C ASP A 77 -15.54 -30.26 7.74
N THR A 78 -15.06 -29.03 7.93
CA THR A 78 -15.75 -27.79 7.56
C THR A 78 -14.82 -26.94 6.72
N LEU A 79 -15.36 -26.07 5.86
CA LEU A 79 -14.51 -25.16 5.07
C LEU A 79 -13.64 -24.28 5.97
N SER A 80 -14.13 -23.87 7.13
CA SER A 80 -13.37 -23.08 8.11
C SER A 80 -12.19 -23.88 8.70
N ALA A 81 -12.40 -25.15 9.03
CA ALA A 81 -11.33 -26.01 9.54
C ALA A 81 -10.28 -26.33 8.46
N ILE A 82 -10.71 -26.53 7.21
CA ILE A 82 -9.83 -26.74 6.05
C ILE A 82 -9.02 -25.46 5.76
N ALA A 83 -9.67 -24.30 5.77
CA ALA A 83 -9.03 -23.00 5.58
C ALA A 83 -7.94 -22.76 6.65
N GLY A 84 -8.28 -22.98 7.92
CA GLY A 84 -7.35 -22.87 9.04
C GLY A 84 -6.18 -23.87 8.94
N ALA A 85 -6.45 -25.13 8.63
CA ALA A 85 -5.42 -26.16 8.46
C ALA A 85 -4.44 -25.87 7.31
N HIS A 86 -4.86 -25.05 6.35
CA HIS A 86 -4.06 -24.66 5.19
C HIS A 86 -3.68 -23.18 5.19
N GLY A 87 -3.86 -22.47 6.31
CA GLY A 87 -3.54 -21.05 6.51
C GLY A 87 -3.93 -20.14 5.35
N VAL A 88 -5.14 -20.35 4.83
CA VAL A 88 -5.81 -19.48 3.85
C VAL A 88 -7.10 -18.96 4.49
N SER A 89 -7.58 -17.79 4.10
CA SER A 89 -8.85 -17.31 4.63
C SER A 89 -10.02 -18.14 4.09
N LEU A 90 -11.10 -18.25 4.88
CA LEU A 90 -12.33 -18.90 4.44
C LEU A 90 -12.90 -18.23 3.17
N ALA A 91 -12.79 -16.90 3.08
CA ALA A 91 -13.26 -16.13 1.94
C ALA A 91 -12.47 -16.48 0.65
N GLU A 92 -11.14 -16.53 0.73
CA GLU A 92 -10.29 -16.96 -0.38
C GLU A 92 -10.55 -18.41 -0.78
N LEU A 93 -10.78 -19.29 0.21
CA LEU A 93 -11.12 -20.68 -0.04
C LEU A 93 -12.48 -20.82 -0.74
N ILE A 94 -13.50 -20.04 -0.37
CA ILE A 94 -14.80 -20.03 -1.04
C ILE A 94 -14.68 -19.46 -2.45
N ALA A 95 -13.95 -18.36 -2.62
CA ALA A 95 -13.73 -17.73 -3.93
C ALA A 95 -13.00 -18.66 -4.91
N ALA A 96 -12.06 -19.46 -4.41
CA ALA A 96 -11.35 -20.48 -5.19
C ALA A 96 -12.23 -21.70 -5.55
N ASN A 97 -13.40 -21.85 -4.93
CA ASN A 97 -14.29 -23.00 -5.10
C ASN A 97 -15.74 -22.59 -5.47
N PRO A 98 -15.95 -21.90 -6.60
CA PRO A 98 -17.27 -21.43 -7.02
C PRO A 98 -18.28 -22.57 -7.29
N GLN A 99 -17.81 -23.83 -7.41
CA GLN A 99 -18.66 -25.00 -7.50
C GLN A 99 -19.48 -25.28 -6.22
N ILE A 100 -19.08 -24.73 -5.07
CA ILE A 100 -19.76 -24.91 -3.78
C ILE A 100 -20.80 -23.81 -3.60
N LYS A 101 -22.06 -24.13 -3.89
CA LYS A 101 -23.17 -23.17 -3.82
C LYS A 101 -23.58 -22.79 -2.40
N ASN A 102 -23.31 -23.66 -1.43
CA ASN A 102 -23.58 -23.40 -0.02
C ASN A 102 -22.31 -23.71 0.79
N PRO A 103 -21.54 -22.70 1.18
CA PRO A 103 -20.30 -22.86 1.95
C PRO A 103 -20.49 -23.57 3.30
N ASN A 104 -21.70 -23.55 3.86
CA ASN A 104 -22.03 -24.23 5.11
C ASN A 104 -22.37 -25.72 4.92
N LEU A 105 -22.35 -26.22 3.69
CA LEU A 105 -22.72 -27.60 3.35
C LEU A 105 -21.72 -28.21 2.36
N ILE A 106 -20.67 -28.82 2.91
CA ILE A 106 -19.73 -29.69 2.18
C ILE A 106 -19.96 -31.15 2.58
N ARG A 107 -19.71 -32.08 1.66
CA ARG A 107 -19.92 -33.51 1.86
C ARG A 107 -18.61 -34.29 1.76
N PRO A 108 -18.46 -35.37 2.55
CA PRO A 108 -17.33 -36.27 2.38
C PRO A 108 -17.20 -36.74 0.93
N GLY A 109 -16.01 -36.60 0.35
CA GLY A 109 -15.71 -36.87 -1.06
C GLY A 109 -15.67 -35.64 -1.96
N ASP A 110 -16.11 -34.46 -1.49
CA ASP A 110 -15.97 -33.20 -2.23
C ASP A 110 -14.49 -32.81 -2.35
N VAL A 111 -14.12 -32.17 -3.46
CA VAL A 111 -12.74 -31.73 -3.71
C VAL A 111 -12.66 -30.21 -3.62
N ILE A 112 -11.89 -29.72 -2.66
CA ILE A 112 -11.66 -28.31 -2.37
C ILE A 112 -10.31 -27.89 -2.93
N VAL A 113 -10.29 -26.83 -3.72
CA VAL A 113 -9.10 -26.17 -4.25
C VAL A 113 -8.57 -25.20 -3.21
N ILE A 114 -7.35 -25.40 -2.74
CA ILE A 114 -6.67 -24.57 -1.75
C ILE A 114 -5.82 -23.54 -2.49
N PRO A 115 -6.06 -22.22 -2.32
CA PRO A 115 -5.22 -21.18 -2.91
C PRO A 115 -3.81 -21.16 -2.29
N GLY A 116 -2.81 -20.78 -3.09
CA GLY A 116 -1.39 -20.96 -2.78
C GLY A 116 -0.88 -20.10 -1.62
N GLN A 117 -0.19 -20.74 -0.67
CA GLN A 117 0.57 -20.06 0.39
C GLN A 117 2.04 -19.87 -0.02
N GLY A 118 2.57 -18.66 0.14
CA GLY A 118 3.98 -18.40 0.43
C GLY A 118 4.17 -18.38 1.96
N ALA A 119 5.22 -19.03 2.45
CA ALA A 119 5.37 -19.49 3.83
C ALA A 119 5.54 -18.40 4.92
N ALA A 120 4.95 -18.66 6.10
CA ALA A 120 5.60 -18.51 7.41
C ALA A 120 5.01 -19.55 8.39
N GLU A 121 5.90 -20.22 9.13
CA GLU A 121 5.67 -21.34 10.06
C GLU A 121 5.23 -20.82 11.47
N PRO A 122 4.56 -21.62 12.34
CA PRO A 122 3.80 -21.10 13.48
C PRO A 122 4.62 -21.03 14.78
N GLU A 123 4.35 -20.02 15.60
CA GLU A 123 4.68 -19.98 17.03
C GLU A 123 3.37 -19.83 17.84
N PRO A 124 3.16 -20.55 18.95
CA PRO A 124 1.85 -20.63 19.61
C PRO A 124 1.57 -19.41 20.52
N GLU A 125 0.32 -18.95 20.45
CA GLU A 125 -0.26 -17.81 21.19
C GLU A 125 -0.39 -18.03 22.72
N PRO A 126 -0.76 -16.97 23.46
CA PRO A 126 -2.07 -17.07 24.10
C PRO A 126 -3.03 -15.91 23.80
N ASP A 127 -4.20 -16.28 23.29
CA ASP A 127 -5.56 -15.77 23.50
C ASP A 127 -5.84 -14.25 23.45
N THR A 128 -6.36 -13.77 22.29
CA THR A 128 -7.53 -12.83 22.20
C THR A 128 -8.18 -12.93 20.79
N PRO A 129 -9.54 -12.97 20.64
CA PRO A 129 -10.22 -13.20 19.36
C PRO A 129 -10.19 -12.01 18.35
N PRO A 130 -10.57 -12.23 17.07
CA PRO A 130 -9.90 -11.65 15.89
C PRO A 130 -10.52 -10.35 15.37
N GLY A 131 -9.68 -9.43 14.89
CA GLY A 131 -10.09 -8.22 14.16
C GLY A 131 -9.68 -8.28 12.68
N GLU A 132 -10.69 -8.24 11.82
CA GLU A 132 -10.66 -8.16 10.35
C GLU A 132 -9.57 -7.24 9.77
N ILE A 133 -8.89 -7.72 8.72
CA ILE A 133 -8.12 -6.87 7.81
C ILE A 133 -9.03 -6.63 6.61
N ASP A 134 -9.66 -5.46 6.54
CA ASP A 134 -10.56 -5.09 5.45
C ASP A 134 -9.82 -4.94 4.11
N PRO A 135 -10.43 -5.34 2.97
CA PRO A 135 -9.96 -4.96 1.65
C PRO A 135 -10.06 -3.43 1.44
N PRO A 136 -9.30 -2.84 0.49
CA PRO A 136 -9.38 -1.40 0.23
C PRO A 136 -10.81 -0.99 -0.18
N PRO A 137 -11.36 0.11 0.35
CA PRO A 137 -12.74 0.50 0.09
C PRO A 137 -12.97 0.96 -1.35
N SER A 138 -14.18 0.67 -1.83
CA SER A 138 -14.82 1.31 -2.98
C SER A 138 -15.35 2.70 -2.57
N ASP A 139 -15.42 3.64 -3.52
CA ASP A 139 -15.79 5.06 -3.35
C ASP A 139 -16.95 5.33 -2.36
N PRO A 140 -16.90 6.42 -1.56
CA PRO A 140 -18.10 6.94 -0.88
C PRO A 140 -18.93 7.84 -1.83
N PRO A 141 -20.26 7.97 -1.60
CA PRO A 141 -21.12 8.82 -2.41
C PRO A 141 -20.91 10.32 -2.11
N SER A 142 -21.10 11.17 -3.13
CA SER A 142 -21.18 12.63 -3.04
C SER A 142 -22.50 13.10 -2.44
N ASP A 143 -22.46 14.09 -1.52
CA ASP A 143 -23.51 15.10 -1.33
C ASP A 143 -23.02 16.38 -0.56
N SER A 144 -23.05 17.55 -1.24
CA SER A 144 -23.52 18.94 -0.90
C SER A 144 -23.34 19.56 0.51
N SER A 145 -23.01 20.86 0.81
CA SER A 145 -22.83 22.15 0.08
C SER A 145 -22.16 23.28 0.93
N GLU A 146 -21.40 24.19 0.26
CA GLU A 146 -21.21 25.69 0.39
C GLU A 146 -20.50 26.43 1.58
N PRO A 147 -19.95 27.69 1.41
CA PRO A 147 -19.62 28.49 0.19
C PRO A 147 -18.15 28.99 0.07
N ALA A 148 -17.79 29.58 -1.08
CA ALA A 148 -16.45 30.06 -1.52
C ALA A 148 -16.26 31.61 -1.45
N ASP A 149 -15.00 32.09 -1.43
CA ASP A 149 -14.47 33.44 -1.86
C ASP A 149 -13.09 33.77 -1.18
N PRO A 150 -12.15 34.57 -1.75
CA PRO A 150 -11.37 34.37 -3.00
C PRO A 150 -9.82 34.56 -2.85
N ALA A 151 -9.07 33.76 -3.61
CA ALA A 151 -7.77 33.96 -4.30
C ALA A 151 -6.63 34.87 -3.74
N GLY A 152 -5.48 34.27 -3.41
CA GLY A 152 -4.15 34.88 -3.69
C GLY A 152 -2.93 34.40 -2.90
N SER A 153 -3.05 33.40 -2.04
CA SER A 153 -2.01 32.83 -1.17
C SER A 153 -2.06 31.29 -1.26
N ILE A 154 -1.14 30.54 -0.63
CA ILE A 154 -1.44 29.14 -0.33
C ILE A 154 -2.24 29.13 0.97
N GLY A 155 -3.45 28.59 0.90
CA GLY A 155 -4.56 28.81 1.81
C GLY A 155 -4.40 28.56 3.29
N PRO A 156 -5.40 29.02 4.08
CA PRO A 156 -5.66 28.47 5.42
C PRO A 156 -5.77 26.93 5.39
N ARG A 157 -6.03 26.31 4.22
CA ARG A 157 -6.03 24.86 4.03
C ARG A 157 -4.66 24.20 4.23
N ALA A 158 -3.57 24.77 3.69
CA ALA A 158 -2.23 24.18 3.88
C ALA A 158 -1.72 24.44 5.31
N ALA A 159 -1.97 25.64 5.85
CA ALA A 159 -1.69 25.95 7.24
C ALA A 159 -2.49 25.05 8.19
N GLY A 160 -3.77 24.82 7.91
CA GLY A 160 -4.63 23.90 8.65
C GLY A 160 -4.19 22.46 8.54
N ALA A 161 -3.76 22.00 7.35
CA ALA A 161 -3.18 20.66 7.18
C ALA A 161 -1.88 20.49 7.99
N LEU A 162 -1.05 21.53 8.05
CA LEU A 162 0.17 21.53 8.85
C LEU A 162 -0.13 21.46 10.36
N GLU A 163 -1.09 22.26 10.84
CA GLU A 163 -1.53 22.28 12.23
C GLU A 163 -2.19 20.94 12.63
N TRP A 164 -3.14 20.47 11.83
CA TRP A 164 -3.84 19.21 12.07
C TRP A 164 -2.88 18.01 12.08
N SER A 165 -1.93 17.98 11.15
CA SER A 165 -0.97 16.88 11.09
C SER A 165 0.03 16.94 12.26
N ALA A 166 0.32 18.12 12.80
CA ALA A 166 1.11 18.27 14.03
C ALA A 166 0.35 17.74 15.26
N ASP A 167 -0.97 17.94 15.31
CA ASP A 167 -1.82 17.36 16.35
C ASP A 167 -1.80 15.82 16.36
N GLN A 168 -1.51 15.17 15.22
CA GLN A 168 -1.39 13.71 15.13
C GLN A 168 -0.01 13.16 15.56
N MET A 169 0.96 14.02 15.85
CA MET A 169 2.30 13.60 16.28
C MET A 169 2.29 13.08 17.74
N PRO A 170 3.28 12.27 18.14
CA PRO A 170 3.46 11.89 19.54
C PRO A 170 3.51 13.13 20.46
N GLY A 171 2.62 13.19 21.44
CA GLY A 171 2.48 14.33 22.36
C GLY A 171 1.45 15.38 21.91
N GLY A 172 0.87 15.26 20.72
CA GLY A 172 -0.30 16.00 20.26
C GLY A 172 -1.63 15.44 20.80
N GLY A 173 -2.75 16.05 20.41
CA GLY A 173 -4.09 15.63 20.83
C GLY A 173 -4.64 14.42 20.09
N GLY A 174 -4.11 14.11 18.90
CA GLY A 174 -4.50 12.94 18.11
C GLY A 174 -5.96 12.95 17.65
N THR A 175 -6.52 14.14 17.39
CA THR A 175 -7.95 14.34 17.12
C THR A 175 -8.44 13.85 15.76
N GLY A 176 -7.53 13.42 14.89
CA GLY A 176 -7.85 12.92 13.56
C GLY A 176 -8.36 11.50 13.57
N VAL A 177 -9.53 11.27 12.96
CA VAL A 177 -10.09 9.93 12.78
C VAL A 177 -9.89 9.47 11.33
N ASN A 178 -9.27 8.32 11.14
CA ASN A 178 -9.12 7.70 9.83
C ASN A 178 -10.46 7.07 9.42
N SER A 179 -11.08 7.61 8.36
CA SER A 179 -12.37 7.13 7.85
C SER A 179 -12.36 5.67 7.38
N ASN A 180 -11.18 5.10 7.13
CA ASN A 180 -11.05 3.74 6.60
C ASN A 180 -11.11 2.66 7.70
N ASN A 181 -10.77 3.01 8.94
CA ASN A 181 -10.77 2.05 10.06
C ASN A 181 -11.47 2.59 11.33
N GLY A 182 -11.92 3.85 11.32
CA GLY A 182 -12.58 4.52 12.43
C GLY A 182 -11.67 4.85 13.62
N ARG A 183 -10.34 4.71 13.48
CA ARG A 183 -9.38 4.87 14.59
C ARG A 183 -8.71 6.25 14.56
N SER A 184 -8.23 6.68 15.74
CA SER A 184 -7.39 7.85 15.92
C SER A 184 -6.05 7.48 16.57
N VAL A 185 -5.02 8.31 16.40
CA VAL A 185 -3.70 8.08 17.02
C VAL A 185 -3.71 8.28 18.54
N ALA A 186 -4.72 8.96 19.08
CA ALA A 186 -4.94 9.04 20.52
C ALA A 186 -5.30 7.68 21.13
N GLU A 187 -5.90 6.78 20.34
CA GLU A 187 -6.35 5.45 20.76
C GLU A 187 -5.43 4.34 20.26
N ASP A 188 -4.94 4.46 19.03
CA ASP A 188 -4.12 3.47 18.34
C ASP A 188 -3.10 4.16 17.44
N ASN A 189 -1.81 4.05 17.78
CA ASN A 189 -0.73 4.64 16.97
C ASN A 189 -0.65 4.04 15.55
N HIS A 190 -1.32 2.92 15.26
CA HIS A 190 -1.42 2.36 13.91
C HIS A 190 -2.56 2.97 13.07
N ALA A 191 -3.32 3.94 13.60
CA ALA A 191 -4.52 4.48 12.96
C ALA A 191 -4.31 4.91 11.50
N TRP A 192 -3.12 5.41 11.13
CA TRP A 192 -2.79 5.90 9.79
C TRP A 192 -1.79 5.02 9.03
N ASP A 193 -1.35 3.90 9.59
CA ASP A 193 -0.31 3.08 8.98
C ASP A 193 -0.71 2.55 7.61
N SER A 194 0.14 2.75 6.60
CA SER A 194 -0.14 2.40 5.19
C SER A 194 -1.29 3.19 4.55
N TRP A 195 -1.84 4.22 5.20
CA TRP A 195 -2.92 5.07 4.72
C TRP A 195 -2.44 6.51 4.44
N CYS A 196 -1.28 6.66 3.79
CA CYS A 196 -0.65 7.97 3.57
C CYS A 196 -1.56 8.99 2.89
N LEU A 197 -2.27 8.60 1.82
CA LEU A 197 -3.20 9.52 1.16
C LEU A 197 -4.40 9.85 2.04
N ALA A 198 -4.93 8.91 2.81
CA ALA A 198 -6.05 9.21 3.71
C ALA A 198 -5.62 10.19 4.81
N PHE A 199 -4.41 10.05 5.34
CA PHE A 199 -3.81 10.97 6.30
C PHE A 199 -3.72 12.38 5.72
N VAL A 200 -3.09 12.53 4.54
CA VAL A 200 -2.96 13.84 3.89
C VAL A 200 -4.32 14.41 3.48
N SER A 201 -5.19 13.61 2.86
CA SER A 201 -6.54 14.04 2.47
C SER A 201 -7.36 14.52 3.68
N THR A 202 -7.26 13.85 4.83
CA THR A 202 -7.94 14.25 6.07
C THR A 202 -7.35 15.53 6.66
N ALA A 203 -6.03 15.72 6.59
CA ALA A 203 -5.38 16.98 6.98
C ALA A 203 -5.93 18.17 6.21
N TYR A 204 -6.28 17.95 4.93
CA TYR A 204 -6.91 18.93 4.06
C TYR A 204 -8.45 18.99 4.18
N GLY A 205 -9.04 18.40 5.22
CA GLY A 205 -10.50 18.33 5.40
C GLY A 205 -11.24 17.56 4.30
N ARG A 206 -10.51 16.82 3.46
CA ARG A 206 -10.98 16.15 2.24
C ARG A 206 -11.61 17.11 1.22
N GLU A 207 -11.27 18.40 1.27
CA GLU A 207 -11.84 19.42 0.39
C GLU A 207 -11.12 19.49 -0.96
N VAL A 208 -9.87 19.03 -1.04
CA VAL A 208 -9.05 19.06 -2.25
C VAL A 208 -9.41 17.88 -3.15
N GLU A 209 -9.94 18.16 -4.34
CA GLU A 209 -10.39 17.14 -5.30
C GLU A 209 -9.26 16.18 -5.70
N GLU A 210 -8.06 16.70 -5.92
CA GLU A 210 -6.91 15.90 -6.34
C GLU A 210 -6.45 14.94 -5.22
N LEU A 211 -6.69 15.27 -3.95
CA LEU A 211 -6.43 14.40 -2.79
C LEU A 211 -7.56 13.40 -2.50
N ARG A 212 -8.69 13.47 -3.23
CA ARG A 212 -9.77 12.45 -3.21
C ARG A 212 -9.55 11.41 -4.31
N ALA A 213 -8.35 10.84 -4.34
CA ALA A 213 -7.98 9.77 -5.25
C ALA A 213 -7.96 8.41 -4.50
N PRO A 214 -8.03 7.28 -5.22
CA PRO A 214 -7.92 5.96 -4.59
C PRO A 214 -6.53 5.70 -3.99
N ASP A 215 -5.48 6.30 -4.55
CA ASP A 215 -4.09 6.14 -4.11
C ASP A 215 -3.25 7.37 -4.44
N ALA A 216 -2.05 7.45 -3.84
CA ALA A 216 -1.20 8.64 -3.92
C ALA A 216 -0.65 8.89 -5.34
N ILE A 217 -0.43 7.85 -6.15
CA ILE A 217 0.00 8.01 -7.54
C ILE A 217 -1.13 8.56 -8.41
N THR A 218 -2.37 8.10 -8.22
CA THR A 218 -3.54 8.67 -8.90
C THR A 218 -3.79 10.10 -8.44
N SER A 219 -3.54 10.40 -7.16
CA SER A 219 -3.58 11.77 -6.64
C SER A 219 -2.55 12.66 -7.36
N TYR A 220 -1.29 12.21 -7.42
CA TYR A 220 -0.23 12.90 -8.16
C TYR A 220 -0.61 13.14 -9.62
N GLU A 221 -1.16 12.14 -10.32
CA GLU A 221 -1.63 12.27 -11.70
C GLU A 221 -2.73 13.33 -11.85
N LYS A 222 -3.67 13.42 -10.90
CA LYS A 222 -4.68 14.49 -10.89
C LYS A 222 -4.06 15.87 -10.70
N PHE A 223 -3.12 16.03 -9.76
CA PHE A 223 -2.38 17.28 -9.61
C PHE A 223 -1.59 17.64 -10.87
N LEU A 224 -0.98 16.64 -11.53
CA LEU A 224 -0.22 16.83 -12.75
C LEU A 224 -1.12 17.26 -13.91
N ASP A 225 -2.25 16.59 -14.11
CA ASP A 225 -3.24 16.92 -15.15
C ASP A 225 -3.87 18.31 -14.93
N ALA A 226 -3.99 18.74 -13.67
CA ALA A 226 -4.42 20.09 -13.30
C ALA A 226 -3.32 21.16 -13.44
N GLY A 227 -2.08 20.79 -13.79
CA GLY A 227 -0.94 21.72 -13.85
C GLY A 227 -0.51 22.24 -12.49
N LYS A 228 -0.82 21.52 -11.41
CA LYS A 228 -0.59 21.88 -10.02
C LYS A 228 0.63 21.18 -9.41
N ILE A 229 1.48 20.51 -10.19
CA ILE A 229 2.74 19.95 -9.70
C ILE A 229 3.89 20.93 -9.95
N VAL A 230 4.67 21.21 -8.90
CA VAL A 230 5.95 21.91 -8.99
C VAL A 230 7.08 20.95 -8.64
N ASP A 231 8.00 20.77 -9.58
CA ASP A 231 9.23 19.99 -9.40
C ASP A 231 10.33 20.89 -8.82
N SER A 232 10.27 21.14 -7.51
CA SER A 232 11.29 21.88 -6.78
C SER A 232 11.44 21.34 -5.36
N ARG A 233 12.70 21.18 -4.92
CA ARG A 233 13.04 20.81 -3.53
C ARG A 233 13.29 22.01 -2.63
N THR A 234 13.39 23.19 -3.22
CA THR A 234 13.56 24.47 -2.53
C THR A 234 12.26 25.25 -2.63
N GLU A 235 12.00 26.11 -1.65
CA GLU A 235 10.80 26.96 -1.63
C GLU A 235 9.50 26.15 -1.62
N ILE A 236 9.52 24.93 -1.07
CA ILE A 236 8.31 24.16 -0.83
C ILE A 236 7.47 24.94 0.21
N PRO A 237 6.20 25.24 -0.06
CA PRO A 237 5.36 25.95 0.89
C PRO A 237 5.03 25.08 2.10
N PRO A 238 5.12 25.59 3.35
CA PRO A 238 4.71 24.84 4.54
C PRO A 238 3.27 24.30 4.38
N GLY A 239 3.09 23.04 4.74
CA GLY A 239 1.83 22.32 4.59
C GLY A 239 1.62 21.66 3.22
N ALA A 240 2.42 21.94 2.19
CA ALA A 240 2.20 21.38 0.85
C ALA A 240 2.26 19.83 0.84
N PRO A 241 1.40 19.16 0.05
CA PRO A 241 1.49 17.73 -0.15
C PRO A 241 2.69 17.44 -1.06
N VAL A 242 3.60 16.60 -0.59
CA VAL A 242 4.81 16.16 -1.30
C VAL A 242 4.62 14.73 -1.78
N PHE A 243 4.88 14.49 -3.07
CA PHE A 243 4.62 13.21 -3.71
C PHE A 243 5.90 12.44 -4.02
N PHE A 244 5.82 11.12 -3.94
CA PHE A 244 6.91 10.20 -4.23
C PHE A 244 6.46 9.12 -5.22
N GLU A 245 7.39 8.66 -6.06
CA GLU A 245 7.18 7.59 -7.03
C GLU A 245 6.74 6.29 -6.35
N ALA A 246 6.11 5.41 -7.15
CA ALA A 246 5.91 4.02 -6.79
C ALA A 246 7.27 3.28 -6.65
N GLY A 247 7.71 3.08 -5.40
CA GLY A 247 8.98 2.44 -5.04
C GLY A 247 8.88 0.97 -4.62
N ALA A 248 10.02 0.38 -4.23
CA ALA A 248 10.13 -1.06 -3.90
C ALA A 248 9.38 -1.46 -2.62
N SER A 249 8.98 -0.48 -1.84
CA SER A 249 8.45 -0.55 -0.47
C SER A 249 6.99 -0.11 -0.38
N ASN A 250 6.52 0.74 -1.31
CA ASN A 250 5.13 1.21 -1.36
C ASN A 250 4.33 0.65 -2.55
N ARG A 251 4.90 -0.34 -3.27
CA ARG A 251 4.29 -0.99 -4.44
C ARG A 251 3.74 0.06 -5.43
N TRP A 252 2.60 -0.19 -6.06
CA TRP A 252 2.02 0.61 -7.16
C TRP A 252 1.34 1.90 -6.73
N TYR A 253 1.18 2.16 -5.43
CA TYR A 253 0.28 3.20 -4.94
C TYR A 253 0.92 4.59 -4.85
N GLY A 254 2.25 4.69 -4.96
CA GLY A 254 2.99 5.92 -4.68
C GLY A 254 2.86 6.34 -3.21
N HIS A 255 3.58 7.38 -2.79
CA HIS A 255 3.50 7.91 -1.43
C HIS A 255 3.21 9.40 -1.44
N VAL A 256 2.52 9.89 -0.40
CA VAL A 256 2.32 11.32 -0.18
C VAL A 256 2.56 11.66 1.29
N ALA A 257 3.17 12.81 1.54
CA ALA A 257 3.43 13.35 2.87
C ALA A 257 3.16 14.87 2.89
N ILE A 258 3.30 15.51 4.04
CA ILE A 258 3.10 16.96 4.21
C ILE A 258 4.46 17.61 4.50
N PHE A 259 4.84 18.65 3.77
CA PHE A 259 6.04 19.42 4.10
C PHE A 259 5.81 20.27 5.35
N THR A 260 6.74 20.25 6.31
CA THR A 260 6.54 20.94 7.60
C THR A 260 6.80 22.45 7.53
N GLY A 261 7.54 22.92 6.51
CA GLY A 261 8.10 24.27 6.50
C GLY A 261 9.52 24.35 7.03
N GLU A 262 10.02 23.27 7.63
CA GLU A 262 11.34 23.22 8.25
C GLU A 262 12.34 22.47 7.38
N TYR A 263 13.62 22.74 7.63
CA TYR A 263 14.74 22.13 6.93
C TYR A 263 15.77 21.66 7.94
N THR A 264 16.51 20.61 7.61
CA THR A 264 17.74 20.26 8.34
C THR A 264 18.81 21.33 8.13
N ASP A 265 19.88 21.30 8.92
CA ASP A 265 21.01 22.22 8.78
C ASP A 265 21.66 22.16 7.38
N ASP A 266 21.60 20.99 6.73
CA ASP A 266 22.11 20.76 5.37
C ASP A 266 21.10 21.16 4.26
N GLY A 267 19.93 21.69 4.65
CA GLY A 267 18.88 22.15 3.73
C GLY A 267 17.98 21.05 3.18
N ASP A 268 17.91 19.87 3.82
CA ASP A 268 16.97 18.81 3.44
C ASP A 268 15.57 19.12 4.01
N PRO A 269 14.50 19.19 3.20
CA PRO A 269 13.15 19.45 3.68
C PRO A 269 12.72 18.43 4.75
N ILE A 270 12.10 18.89 5.83
CA ILE A 270 11.48 18.03 6.83
C ILE A 270 10.02 17.80 6.44
N ILE A 271 9.59 16.54 6.44
CA ILE A 271 8.25 16.12 6.02
C ILE A 271 7.59 15.30 7.13
N ARG A 272 6.25 15.37 7.19
CA ARG A 272 5.41 14.59 8.08
C ARG A 272 4.65 13.53 7.30
N THR A 273 4.80 12.28 7.71
CA THR A 273 4.31 11.09 6.99
C THR A 273 3.68 10.09 7.94
N SER A 274 2.67 9.36 7.47
CA SER A 274 2.25 8.13 8.14
C SER A 274 3.29 7.02 7.97
N GLY A 275 3.33 6.11 8.94
CA GLY A 275 4.18 4.94 8.98
C GLY A 275 3.57 3.70 8.33
N TRP A 276 4.10 2.54 8.74
CA TRP A 276 3.65 1.20 8.34
C TRP A 276 3.56 0.32 9.58
N THR A 277 2.99 -0.88 9.47
CA THR A 277 2.90 -1.81 10.61
C THR A 277 4.25 -2.11 11.27
N SER A 278 5.34 -2.13 10.50
CA SER A 278 6.71 -2.33 11.02
C SER A 278 7.39 -1.06 11.53
N TRP A 279 6.81 0.11 11.28
CA TRP A 279 7.28 1.43 11.73
C TRP A 279 6.07 2.35 11.95
N PRO A 280 5.31 2.13 13.05
CA PRO A 280 3.97 2.67 13.17
C PRO A 280 3.93 4.12 13.61
N GLY A 281 2.83 4.80 13.31
CA GLY A 281 2.55 6.16 13.74
C GLY A 281 2.89 7.23 12.73
N ILE A 282 2.76 8.48 13.14
CA ILE A 282 3.14 9.64 12.35
C ILE A 282 4.59 10.00 12.66
N HIS A 283 5.37 10.17 11.61
CA HIS A 283 6.80 10.46 11.68
C HIS A 283 7.10 11.80 11.03
N GLU A 284 8.06 12.50 11.62
CA GLU A 284 8.66 13.70 11.06
C GLU A 284 10.12 13.39 10.77
N ILE A 285 10.48 13.34 9.48
CA ILE A 285 11.80 12.90 9.03
C ILE A 285 12.28 13.76 7.86
N PRO A 286 13.59 13.77 7.55
CA PRO A 286 14.08 14.41 6.34
C PRO A 286 13.49 13.75 5.09
N LEU A 287 13.22 14.55 4.06
CA LEU A 287 12.66 14.11 2.79
C LEU A 287 13.54 13.06 2.14
N SER A 288 14.87 13.22 2.17
CA SER A 288 15.79 12.22 1.62
C SER A 288 15.72 10.87 2.35
N GLU A 289 15.44 10.87 3.66
CA GLU A 289 15.24 9.64 4.42
C GLU A 289 13.95 8.93 3.98
N LEU A 290 12.88 9.69 3.74
CA LEU A 290 11.64 9.11 3.23
C LEU A 290 11.83 8.57 1.81
N GLU A 291 12.56 9.28 0.95
CA GLU A 291 12.85 8.81 -0.42
C GLU A 291 13.51 7.44 -0.44
N ALA A 292 14.49 7.23 0.45
CA ALA A 292 15.15 5.94 0.61
C ALA A 292 14.17 4.83 1.03
N LYS A 293 13.11 5.20 1.75
CA LYS A 293 12.07 4.29 2.21
C LYS A 293 10.92 4.09 1.23
N VAL A 294 10.57 5.02 0.34
CA VAL A 294 9.32 4.93 -0.45
C VAL A 294 9.46 5.08 -1.96
N GLY A 295 10.58 5.62 -2.44
CA GLY A 295 10.77 5.97 -3.86
C GLY A 295 11.19 7.43 -4.03
N ALA A 296 11.56 7.80 -5.26
CA ALA A 296 12.06 9.14 -5.55
C ALA A 296 10.98 10.21 -5.36
N TYR A 297 11.36 11.37 -4.87
CA TYR A 297 10.51 12.56 -4.85
C TYR A 297 10.15 13.00 -6.28
N THR A 298 8.88 13.36 -6.47
CA THR A 298 8.31 13.70 -7.79
C THR A 298 7.84 15.15 -7.93
N GLY A 299 7.79 15.89 -6.82
CA GLY A 299 7.27 17.24 -6.76
C GLY A 299 6.31 17.45 -5.60
N TYR A 300 5.90 18.70 -5.41
CA TYR A 300 4.84 19.07 -4.47
C TYR A 300 3.59 19.56 -5.22
N GLY A 301 2.42 19.30 -4.64
CA GLY A 301 1.15 19.80 -5.14
C GLY A 301 0.88 21.22 -4.69
N VAL A 302 0.44 22.07 -5.62
CA VAL A 302 -0.09 23.40 -5.31
C VAL A 302 -1.58 23.25 -5.07
N VAL A 303 -2.01 23.49 -3.83
CA VAL A 303 -3.43 23.46 -3.47
C VAL A 303 -3.96 24.89 -3.56
N SER A 304 -4.92 25.11 -4.47
CA SER A 304 -5.57 26.41 -4.67
C SER A 304 -6.51 26.77 -3.50
N GLU A 305 -6.58 28.07 -3.21
CA GLU A 305 -7.56 28.68 -2.32
C GLU A 305 -8.88 28.88 -3.10
N ASP A 306 -9.81 27.91 -3.04
CA ASP A 306 -11.22 28.17 -3.39
C ASP A 306 -12.01 28.69 -2.19
#